data_AF-A0AAJ0LKT9-F1
#
_entry.id   AF-A0AAJ0LKT9-F1
#
_cell.length_a   1.000
_cell.length_b   1.000
_cell.length_c   1.000
_cell.angle_alpha   90.00
_cell.angle_beta   90.00
_cell.angle_gamma   90.00
#
_symmetry.space_group_name_H-M   'P 1'
#
loop_
_entity.id
_entity.type
_entity.pdbx_description
1 polymer ?
#
loop_
_entity_poly.entity_id
_entity_poly.type
_entity_poly.pdbx_seq_one_letter_code
_entity_poly.pdbx_strand_id
1 'polypeptide(L)' 'MFSVRPGVDLEDALVHLSTLLRGAYAANLKATELASVTCCDLLLGNDHGLESATAVVEALLNGLEAQRRVPDR' A
#
# COMPACT_ATOMS: atom_id res chain seq x y z
N MET A 1 -13.08 2.49 11.67
CA MET A 1 -12.00 1.66 11.10
C MET A 1 -12.61 0.77 10.03
N PHE A 2 -12.07 0.72 8.81
CA PHE A 2 -12.60 -0.14 7.75
C PHE A 2 -12.23 -1.60 8.05
N SER A 3 -13.17 -2.53 7.87
CA SER A 3 -12.93 -3.97 8.04
C SER A 3 -13.19 -4.67 6.71
N VAL A 4 -12.21 -5.43 6.23
CA VAL A 4 -12.35 -6.24 5.03
C VAL A 4 -13.22 -7.45 5.38
N ARG A 5 -14.31 -7.64 4.63
CA ARG A 5 -15.20 -8.78 4.83
C ARG A 5 -14.48 -10.09 4.44
N PRO A 6 -14.70 -11.19 5.17
CA PRO A 6 -14.20 -12.49 4.74
C PRO A 6 -14.82 -12.89 3.40
N GLY A 7 -14.05 -13.61 2.57
CA GLY A 7 -14.49 -14.08 1.25
C GLY A 7 -14.27 -13.09 0.09
N VAL A 8 -13.61 -11.95 0.33
CA VAL A 8 -13.09 -11.11 -0.75
C VAL A 8 -11.89 -11.81 -1.38
N ASP A 9 -11.81 -11.79 -2.70
CA ASP A 9 -10.66 -12.31 -3.43
C ASP A 9 -9.37 -11.57 -3.01
N LEU A 10 -8.31 -12.32 -2.76
CA LEU A 10 -7.07 -11.77 -2.22
C LEU A 10 -6.37 -10.85 -3.22
N GLU A 11 -6.37 -11.20 -4.52
CA GLU A 11 -5.76 -10.40 -5.58
C GLU A 11 -6.51 -9.07 -5.71
N ASP A 12 -7.85 -9.12 -5.75
CA ASP A 12 -8.69 -7.91 -5.80
C ASP A 12 -8.50 -7.01 -4.57
N ALA A 13 -8.45 -7.60 -3.37
CA ALA A 13 -8.23 -6.86 -2.13
C ALA A 13 -6.87 -6.15 -2.13
N LEU A 14 -5.82 -6.82 -2.63
CA LEU A 14 -4.48 -6.24 -2.73
C LEU A 14 -4.40 -5.13 -3.79
N VAL A 15 -5.08 -5.28 -4.93
CA VAL A 15 -5.18 -4.21 -5.96
C VAL A 15 -5.88 -2.97 -5.40
N HIS A 16 -6.97 -3.16 -4.64
CA HIS A 16 -7.66 -2.06 -3.96
C HIS A 16 -6.77 -1.40 -2.91
N LEU A 17 -6.06 -2.19 -2.09
CA LEU A 17 -5.13 -1.66 -1.11
C LEU A 17 -4.00 -0.86 -1.75
N SER A 18 -3.42 -1.36 -2.86
CA SER A 18 -2.41 -0.63 -3.65
C SER A 18 -2.92 0.74 -4.11
N THR A 19 -4.18 0.82 -4.52
CA THR A 19 -4.82 2.08 -4.93
C THR A 19 -5.03 3.04 -3.76
N LEU A 20 -5.42 2.53 -2.59
CA LEU A 20 -5.56 3.34 -1.38
C LEU A 20 -4.20 3.87 -0.90
N LEU A 21 -3.14 3.05 -0.96
CA LEU A 21 -1.78 3.45 -0.60
C LEU A 21 -1.25 4.56 -1.52
N ARG A 22 -1.53 4.50 -2.83
CA ARG A 22 -1.22 5.62 -3.76
C ARG A 22 -1.90 6.92 -3.35
N GLY A 23 -3.18 6.85 -2.96
CA GLY A 23 -3.91 8.03 -2.47
C GLY A 23 -3.32 8.57 -1.16
N ALA A 24 -2.97 7.69 -0.23
CA ALA A 24 -2.32 8.06 1.02
C ALA A 24 -0.94 8.71 0.79
N TYR A 25 -0.15 8.18 -0.15
CA TYR A 25 1.15 8.76 -0.53
C TYR A 25 1.00 10.17 -1.10
N ALA A 26 0.08 10.36 -2.04
CA ALA A 26 -0.20 11.68 -2.61
C ALA A 26 -0.65 12.70 -1.54
N ALA A 27 -1.49 12.27 -0.59
CA ALA A 27 -1.91 13.10 0.53
C ALA A 27 -0.75 13.42 1.49
N ASN A 28 0.11 12.44 1.81
CA ASN A 28 1.28 12.62 2.66
C ASN A 28 2.26 13.62 2.05
N LEU A 29 2.59 13.46 0.77
CA LEU A 29 3.44 14.39 0.03
C LEU A 29 2.87 15.80 0.07
N LYS A 30 1.56 15.95 -0.19
CA LYS A 30 0.91 17.27 -0.15
C LYS A 30 0.93 17.89 1.25
N ALA A 31 0.76 17.08 2.28
CA ALA A 31 0.87 17.55 3.66
C ALA A 31 2.31 18.00 3.98
N THR A 32 3.33 17.29 3.50
CA THR A 32 4.75 17.63 3.72
C THR A 32 5.08 19.00 3.11
N GLU A 33 4.57 19.30 1.92
CA GLU A 33 4.72 20.61 1.27
C GLU A 33 4.13 21.78 2.09
N LEU A 34 3.11 21.51 2.91
CA LEU A 34 2.35 22.52 3.67
C LEU A 34 2.76 22.58 5.15
N ALA A 35 3.57 21.63 5.62
CA ALA A 35 3.85 21.42 7.04
C ALA A 35 4.92 22.37 7.59
N SER A 36 4.81 22.70 8.88
CA SER A 36 5.93 23.26 9.65
C SER A 36 7.03 22.21 9.84
N VAL A 37 8.24 22.66 10.18
CA VAL A 37 9.43 21.79 10.32
C VAL A 37 9.17 20.59 11.24
N THR A 38 8.53 20.78 12.39
CA THR A 38 8.25 19.68 13.33
C THR A 38 7.23 18.66 12.79
N CYS A 39 6.26 19.10 12.00
CA CYS A 39 5.31 18.18 11.35
C CYS A 39 5.94 17.45 10.17
N CYS A 40 6.97 18.04 9.55
CA CYS A 40 7.68 17.44 8.41
C CYS A 40 8.33 16.11 8.81
N ASP A 41 9.01 16.02 9.96
CA ASP A 41 9.65 14.78 10.42
C ASP A 41 8.65 13.63 10.63
N LEU A 42 7.47 13.94 11.15
CA LEU A 42 6.38 12.97 11.31
C LEU A 42 5.87 12.47 9.95
N LEU A 43 5.75 13.35 8.97
CA LEU A 43 5.30 13.02 7.61
C LEU A 43 6.36 12.25 6.83
N LEU A 44 7.65 12.53 7.04
CA LEU A 44 8.75 11.73 6.50
C LEU A 44 8.75 10.31 7.08
N GLY A 45 8.49 10.15 8.38
CA GLY A 45 8.33 8.83 8.99
C GLY A 45 7.14 8.06 8.40
N ASN A 46 6.02 8.76 8.15
CA ASN A 46 4.86 8.18 7.49
C ASN A 46 5.16 7.79 6.03
N ASP A 47 5.99 8.57 5.32
CA ASP A 47 6.38 8.32 3.93
C ASP A 47 7.05 6.94 3.76
N HIS A 48 8.02 6.64 4.64
CA HIS A 48 8.70 5.35 4.67
C HIS A 48 7.74 4.18 4.98
N GLY A 49 6.75 4.43 5.85
CA GLY A 49 5.70 3.45 6.16
C GLY A 49 4.83 3.14 4.95
N LEU A 50 4.45 4.17 4.18
CA LEU A 50 3.66 4.03 2.95
C LEU A 50 4.45 3.35 1.84
N GLU A 51 5.73 3.68 1.68
CA GLU A 51 6.63 3.00 0.75
C GLU A 51 6.76 1.51 1.09
N SER A 52 7.03 1.20 2.37
CA SER A 52 7.16 -0.18 2.85
C SER A 52 5.87 -0.98 2.64
N ALA A 53 4.71 -0.40 2.96
CA ALA A 53 3.42 -1.03 2.74
C ALA A 53 3.15 -1.31 1.25
N THR A 54 3.52 -0.37 0.37
CA THR A 54 3.38 -0.52 -1.08
C THR A 54 4.25 -1.67 -1.59
N ALA A 55 5.53 -1.71 -1.17
CA ALA A 55 6.45 -2.78 -1.55
C ALA A 55 5.95 -4.18 -1.11
N VAL A 56 5.37 -4.29 0.10
CA VAL A 56 4.78 -5.54 0.57
C VAL A 56 3.58 -5.96 -0.28
N VAL A 57 2.68 -5.03 -0.62
CA VAL A 57 1.51 -5.32 -1.45
C VAL A 57 1.92 -5.77 -2.85
N GLU A 58 2.90 -5.09 -3.47
CA GLU A 58 3.43 -5.47 -4.78
C GLU A 58 4.11 -6.84 -4.75
N ALA A 59 4.89 -7.14 -3.71
CA ALA A 59 5.49 -8.46 -3.54
C ALA A 59 4.44 -9.58 -3.43
N LEU A 60 3.34 -9.34 -2.72
CA LEU A 60 2.24 -10.29 -2.60
C LEU A 60 1.52 -10.50 -3.94
N LEU A 61 1.19 -9.42 -4.67
CA LEU A 61 0.58 -9.52 -6.00
C LEU A 61 1.47 -10.30 -6.97
N ASN A 62 2.77 -9.98 -7.02
CA ASN A 62 3.73 -10.70 -7.84
C ASN A 62 3.81 -12.19 -7.47
N GLY A 63 3.74 -12.51 -6.16
CA GLY A 63 3.71 -13.88 -5.67
C GLY A 63 2.46 -14.67 -6.12
N LEU A 64 1.29 -14.02 -6.16
CA LEU A 64 0.05 -14.61 -6.66
C LEU A 64 0.12 -14.86 -8.17
N GLU A 65 0.63 -13.89 -8.93
CA GLU A 65 0.85 -14.06 -10.36
C GLU A 65 1.82 -15.20 -10.67
N ALA A 66 2.88 -15.34 -9.89
CA ALA A 66 3.85 -16.42 -10.05
C ALA A 66 3.23 -17.80 -9.78
N GLN A 67 2.40 -17.92 -8.72
CA GLN A 67 1.68 -19.16 -8.41
C GLN A 67 0.73 -19.57 -9.54
N ARG A 68 0.01 -18.61 -10.14
CA ARG A 68 -0.88 -18.86 -11.28
C ARG A 68 -0.15 -19.33 -12.54
N ARG A 69 1.15 -18.99 -12.68
CA ARG A 69 1.98 -19.39 -13.84
C ARG A 69 2.67 -20.75 -13.67
N VAL A 70 2.73 -21.31 -12.45
CA VAL A 70 3.23 -22.67 -12.24
C VAL A 70 2.07 -23.63 -12.52
N PRO A 71 2.11 -24.47 -13.58
CA PRO A 71 1.07 -25.45 -13.80
C PRO A 71 1.07 -26.46 -12.65
N ASP A 72 -0.12 -26.87 -12.20
CA ASP A 72 -0.32 -27.94 -11.21
C ASP A 72 0.68 -29.08 -11.42
N ARG A 73 1.44 -29.40 -10.36
CA ARG A 73 2.17 -30.67 -10.23
C ARG A 73 1.27 -31.70 -9.59
#